data_AF-A0A2I0WXI1-F1
#
_entry.id   AF-A0A2I0WXI1-F1
#
_cell.length_a   1.000
_cell.length_b   1.000
_cell.length_c   1.000
_cell.angle_alpha   90.00
_cell.angle_beta   90.00
_cell.angle_gamma   90.00
#
_symmetry.space_group_name_H-M   'P 1'
#
loop_
_entity.id
_entity.type
_entity.pdbx_description
1 polymer ?
#
loop_
_entity_poly.entity_id
_entity_poly.type
_entity_poly.pdbx_seq_one_letter_code
_entity_poly.pdbx_strand_id
1 'polypeptide(L)' 'MRTEVIGFERLKEDYRDCPDFNDTYSLLTSRCERTTDDFLVENGYLFKAQKLCIPQTSLCEYLVWNYMQEV' A
#
# COMPACT_ATOMS: atom_id res chain seq x y z
N MET A 1 -9.22 13.70 -16.90
CA MET A 1 -8.71 14.32 -15.66
C MET A 1 -8.00 13.23 -14.89
N ARG A 2 -6.69 13.36 -14.62
CA ARG A 2 -5.98 12.47 -13.68
C ARG A 2 -5.91 13.21 -12.36
N THR A 3 -6.63 12.73 -11.36
CA THR A 3 -6.54 13.27 -10.01
C THR A 3 -5.29 12.67 -9.37
N GLU A 4 -4.22 13.45 -9.28
CA GLU A 4 -3.06 13.05 -8.48
C GLU A 4 -3.42 13.26 -7.01
N VAL A 5 -3.75 12.16 -6.34
CA VAL A 5 -3.89 12.16 -4.89
C VAL A 5 -2.47 12.17 -4.32
N ILE A 6 -1.98 13.34 -3.95
CA ILE A 6 -0.60 13.56 -3.45
C ILE A 6 -0.27 12.62 -2.26
N GLY A 7 -1.28 12.27 -1.45
CA GLY A 7 -1.11 11.32 -0.35
C GLY A 7 -0.90 9.86 -0.78
N PHE A 8 -1.29 9.48 -2.00
CA PHE A 8 -1.23 8.10 -2.46
C PHE A 8 0.19 7.66 -2.81
N GLU A 9 1.00 8.56 -3.37
CA GLU A 9 2.41 8.25 -3.65
C GLU A 9 3.22 8.02 -2.36
N ARG A 10 2.81 8.65 -1.25
CA ARG A 10 3.43 8.47 0.07
C ARG A 10 3.26 7.06 0.63
N LEU A 11 2.24 6.30 0.19
CA LEU A 11 2.10 4.88 0.58
C LEU A 11 3.35 4.07 0.27
N LYS A 12 4.04 4.38 -0.83
CA LYS A 12 5.24 3.66 -1.28
C LYS A 12 6.39 3.77 -0.28
N GLU A 13 6.47 4.91 0.39
CA GLU A 13 7.43 5.18 1.46
C GLU A 13 6.95 4.51 2.75
N ASP A 14 5.67 4.70 3.09
CA ASP A 14 5.05 4.16 4.29
C ASP A 14 5.15 2.61 4.37
N TYR A 15 5.13 1.87 3.25
CA TYR A 15 5.32 0.41 3.27
C TYR A 15 6.66 -0.01 3.87
N ARG A 16 7.72 0.77 3.66
CA ARG A 16 9.06 0.44 4.21
C ARG A 16 9.12 0.68 5.70
N ASP A 17 8.37 1.63 6.21
CA ASP A 17 8.36 1.95 7.63
C ASP A 17 7.23 1.23 8.39
N CYS A 18 6.33 0.54 7.67
CA CYS A 18 5.22 -0.20 8.24
C CYS A 18 5.68 -1.55 8.79
N PRO A 19 5.52 -1.81 10.10
CA PRO A 19 5.92 -3.09 10.71
C PRO A 19 5.24 -4.31 10.08
N ASP A 20 4.01 -4.16 9.60
CA ASP A 20 3.23 -5.26 9.01
C ASP A 20 3.62 -5.57 7.55
N PHE A 21 4.24 -4.60 6.85
CA PHE A 21 4.47 -4.70 5.41
C PHE A 21 5.92 -4.54 4.98
N ASN A 22 6.82 -4.06 5.84
CA ASN A 22 8.22 -3.81 5.49
C ASN A 22 8.89 -5.05 4.90
N ASP A 23 8.87 -6.17 5.62
CA ASP A 23 9.59 -7.38 5.19
C ASP A 23 9.05 -7.90 3.84
N THR A 24 7.72 -7.97 3.70
CA THR A 24 7.06 -8.42 2.46
C THR A 24 7.34 -7.47 1.29
N TYR A 25 7.23 -6.16 1.53
CA TYR A 25 7.47 -5.14 0.49
C TYR A 25 8.94 -5.11 0.06
N SER A 26 9.86 -5.17 1.01
CA SER A 26 11.30 -5.25 0.77
C SER A 26 11.67 -6.52 0.01
N LEU A 27 11.05 -7.66 0.33
CA LEU A 27 11.27 -8.92 -0.38
C LEU A 27 10.82 -8.82 -1.85
N LEU A 28 9.60 -8.34 -2.09
CA LEU A 28 9.01 -8.22 -3.43
C LEU A 28 9.65 -7.14 -4.30
N THR A 29 10.26 -6.12 -3.70
CA THR A 29 10.97 -5.05 -4.44
C THR A 29 12.45 -5.38 -4.67
N SER A 30 13.07 -6.19 -3.80
CA SER A 30 14.49 -6.57 -3.93
C SER A 30 14.70 -7.82 -4.79
N ARG A 31 13.74 -8.75 -4.78
CA ARG A 31 13.81 -9.96 -5.61
C ARG A 31 13.12 -9.74 -6.94
N CYS A 32 13.61 -10.45 -7.97
CA CYS A 32 12.90 -10.59 -9.24
C CYS A 32 11.60 -11.43 -9.12
N GLU A 33 11.16 -11.73 -7.90
CA GLU A 33 9.93 -12.46 -7.59
C GLU A 33 8.77 -11.48 -7.58
N ARG A 34 7.82 -11.68 -8.50
CA ARG A 34 6.68 -10.77 -8.68
C ARG A 34 5.58 -10.97 -7.64
N THR A 35 5.59 -12.10 -6.93
CA THR A 35 4.52 -12.53 -6.04
C THR A 35 5.04 -13.45 -4.92
N THR A 36 4.56 -13.25 -3.69
CA THR A 36 4.83 -14.11 -2.53
C THR A 36 3.60 -14.13 -1.62
N ASP A 37 3.09 -15.31 -1.26
CA ASP A 37 1.96 -15.46 -0.30
C ASP A 37 0.73 -14.57 -0.63
N ASP A 38 0.32 -14.58 -1.90
CA ASP A 38 -0.73 -13.71 -2.49
C ASP A 38 -0.45 -12.19 -2.47
N PHE A 39 0.73 -11.79 -1.99
CA PHE A 39 1.20 -10.43 -2.12
C PHE A 39 1.88 -10.20 -3.46
N LEU A 40 1.65 -9.03 -4.04
CA LEU A 40 2.29 -8.57 -5.27
C LEU A 40 2.55 -7.07 -5.19
N VAL A 41 3.61 -6.61 -5.87
CA VAL A 41 3.90 -5.19 -6.01
C VAL A 41 3.66 -4.77 -7.45
N GLU A 42 2.73 -3.83 -7.64
CA GLU A 42 2.40 -3.25 -8.95
C GLU A 42 2.55 -1.73 -8.91
N ASN A 43 3.37 -1.17 -9.79
CA ASN A 43 3.66 0.27 -9.84
C ASN A 43 4.15 0.86 -8.50
N GLY A 44 4.77 0.02 -7.66
CA GLY A 44 5.21 0.39 -6.30
C GLY A 44 4.14 0.26 -5.21
N TYR A 45 2.95 -0.22 -5.53
CA TYR A 45 1.88 -0.44 -4.56
C TYR A 45 1.77 -1.91 -4.17
N LEU A 46 1.63 -2.18 -2.88
CA LEU A 46 1.48 -3.53 -2.35
C LEU A 46 0.01 -3.95 -2.39
N PHE A 47 -0.27 -5.10 -2.99
CA PHE A 47 -1.59 -5.72 -2.98
C PHE A 47 -1.51 -7.10 -2.32
N LYS A 48 -2.59 -7.51 -1.65
CA LYS A 48 -2.83 -8.89 -1.19
C LYS A 48 -4.12 -9.39 -1.80
N ALA A 49 -4.07 -10.47 -2.58
CA ALA A 49 -5.25 -11.05 -3.23
C ALA A 49 -6.13 -9.98 -3.94
N GLN A 50 -5.49 -9.10 -4.72
CA GLN A 50 -6.11 -7.97 -5.46
C GLN A 50 -6.67 -6.82 -4.60
N LYS A 51 -6.45 -6.83 -3.28
CA LYS A 51 -6.80 -5.71 -2.39
C LYS A 51 -5.56 -4.88 -2.10
N LEU A 52 -5.67 -3.57 -2.21
CA LEU A 52 -4.58 -2.65 -1.86
C LEU A 52 -4.31 -2.73 -0.36
N CYS A 53 -3.05 -2.97 0.01
CA CYS A 53 -2.61 -2.92 1.39
C CYS A 53 -2.46 -1.46 1.79
N ILE A 54 -3.17 -1.00 2.82
CA ILE A 54 -3.01 0.35 3.34
C ILE A 54 -2.27 0.23 4.68
N PRO A 55 -1.02 0.73 4.81
CA PRO A 55 -0.32 0.83 6.09
C PRO A 55 -1.20 1.54 7.12
N GLN A 56 -1.17 1.10 8.37
CA GLN A 56 -1.92 1.76 9.44
C GLN A 56 -1.23 3.06 9.86
N THR A 57 -1.35 4.09 9.03
CA THR A 57 -0.83 5.44 9.25
C THR A 57 -1.98 6.42 9.46
N SER A 58 -1.68 7.66 9.85
CA SER A 58 -2.67 8.74 9.90
C SER A 58 -3.36 8.99 8.55
N LEU A 59 -2.73 8.60 7.44
CA LEU A 59 -3.36 8.57 6.12
C LEU A 59 -4.47 7.51 6.03
N CYS A 60 -4.29 6.33 6.62
CA CYS A 60 -5.33 5.31 6.70
C CYS A 60 -6.52 5.80 7.54
N GLU A 61 -6.25 6.43 8.69
CA GLU A 61 -7.30 7.06 9.51
C GLU A 61 -8.04 8.16 8.72
N TYR A 62 -7.31 8.99 7.98
CA TYR A 62 -7.90 9.99 7.09
C TYR A 62 -8.73 9.36 5.96
N LEU A 63 -8.24 8.31 5.32
CA LEU A 63 -8.95 7.63 4.23
C LEU A 63 -10.23 6.93 4.73
N VAL A 64 -10.15 6.23 5.87
CA VAL A 64 -11.32 5.63 6.53
C VAL A 64 -12.32 6.71 6.93
N TRP A 65 -11.85 7.80 7.54
CA TRP A 65 -12.72 8.90 7.96
C TRP A 65 -13.42 9.61 6.80
N ASN A 66 -12.70 9.85 5.69
CA ASN A 66 -13.25 10.63 4.56
C ASN A 66 -14.02 9.80 3.54
N TYR A 67 -13.73 8.50 3.39
CA TYR A 67 -14.32 7.66 2.33
C TYR A 67 -15.20 6.53 2.84
N MET A 68 -15.26 6.25 4.15
CA MET A 68 -16.18 5.24 4.72
C MET A 68 -17.37 5.83 5.48
N GLN A 69 -17.68 7.13 5.31
CA GLN A 69 -18.91 7.74 5.87
C GLN A 69 -20.13 7.64 4.95
N GLU A 70 -19.99 7.06 3.75
CA GLU A 70 -21.10 6.81 2.82
C GLU A 70 -21.44 5.32 2.70
N VAL A 71 -21.64 4.65 3.84
CA VAL A 71 -22.26 3.32 3.90
C VAL A 71 -23.37 3.30 4.95
#